data_AF-A0A645FM70-F1
#
_entry.id   AF-A0A645FM70-F1
#
_cell.length_a   1.000
_cell.length_b   1.000
_cell.length_c   1.000
_cell.angle_alpha   90.00
_cell.angle_beta   90.00
_cell.angle_gamma   90.00
#
_symmetry.space_group_name_H-M   'P 1'
#
loop_
_entity.id
_entity.type
_entity.pdbx_description
1 polymer ?
#
loop_
_entity_poly.entity_id
_entity_poly.type
_entity_poly.pdbx_seq_one_letter_code
_entity_poly.pdbx_strand_id
1 'polypeptide(L)'
;MIGIVEKWKESVVSLDEMIYCDAKKEFSLSFKTGFGADGNIQDRAMDFEYVRGAFEKNPFVIATLKHIEVKKVLGDELISRLLPLTL
;
A
#
# COMPACT_ATOMS: atom_id res chain seq x y z
N MET A 1 -15.04 -19.52 15.12
CA MET A 1 -15.48 -18.26 14.47
C MET A 1 -14.40 -17.18 14.55
N ILE A 2 -13.86 -16.87 15.73
CA ILE A 2 -12.73 -15.92 15.91
C ILE A 2 -11.54 -16.25 15.00
N GLY A 3 -11.07 -17.51 14.99
CA GLY A 3 -9.95 -17.91 14.12
C GLY A 3 -10.19 -17.74 12.61
N ILE A 4 -11.45 -17.73 12.15
CA ILE A 4 -11.77 -17.41 10.75
C ILE A 4 -11.55 -15.92 10.49
N VAL A 5 -11.99 -15.06 11.42
CA VAL A 5 -11.81 -13.60 11.33
C VAL A 5 -10.33 -13.24 11.41
N GLU A 6 -9.55 -13.89 12.28
CA GLU A 6 -8.10 -13.71 12.36
C GLU A 6 -7.42 -14.06 11.04
N LYS A 7 -7.71 -15.24 10.49
CA LYS A 7 -7.13 -15.69 9.21
C LYS A 7 -7.52 -14.75 8.06
N TRP A 8 -8.77 -14.30 8.03
CA TRP A 8 -9.23 -13.34 7.04
C TRP A 8 -8.49 -12.00 7.16
N LYS A 9 -8.38 -11.45 8.38
CA LYS A 9 -7.68 -10.19 8.66
C LYS A 9 -6.22 -10.27 8.21
N GLU A 10 -5.52 -11.33 8.60
CA GLU A 10 -4.12 -11.59 8.22
C GLU A 10 -3.97 -11.68 6.70
N SER A 11 -4.84 -12.45 6.03
CA SER A 11 -4.75 -12.67 4.58
C SER A 11 -4.97 -11.38 3.80
N VAL A 12 -5.95 -10.55 4.18
CA VAL A 12 -6.23 -9.29 3.49
C VAL A 12 -5.13 -8.27 3.73
N VAL A 13 -4.71 -8.09 4.99
CA VAL A 13 -3.67 -7.12 5.35
C VAL A 13 -2.33 -7.47 4.67
N SER A 14 -1.93 -8.73 4.73
CA SER A 14 -0.67 -9.18 4.10
C SER A 14 -0.68 -9.00 2.59
N LEU A 15 -1.83 -9.27 1.93
CA LEU A 15 -1.97 -9.05 0.50
C LEU A 15 -1.83 -7.56 0.13
N ASP A 16 -2.49 -6.67 0.84
CA ASP A 16 -2.38 -5.23 0.59
C ASP A 16 -0.96 -4.71 0.87
N GLU A 17 -0.29 -5.22 1.91
CA GLU A 17 1.11 -4.88 2.21
C GLU A 17 2.06 -5.34 1.08
N MET A 18 1.80 -6.52 0.48
CA MET A 18 2.53 -6.98 -0.71
C MET A 18 2.26 -6.07 -1.92
N ILE A 19 1.01 -5.69 -2.17
CA ILE A 19 0.62 -4.77 -3.26
C ILE A 19 1.30 -3.41 -3.09
N TYR A 20 1.30 -2.86 -1.87
CA TYR A 20 1.97 -1.60 -1.58
C TYR A 20 3.48 -1.69 -1.85
N CYS A 21 4.12 -2.77 -1.41
CA CYS A 21 5.54 -2.99 -1.65
C CYS A 21 5.87 -3.13 -3.14
N ASP A 22 4.99 -3.77 -3.91
CA ASP A 22 5.15 -3.90 -5.36
C ASP A 22 5.02 -2.56 -6.07
N ALA A 23 3.98 -1.78 -5.76
CA ALA A 23 3.79 -0.43 -6.28
C ALA A 23 5.01 0.46 -5.99
N LYS A 24 5.63 0.34 -4.80
CA LYS A 24 6.84 1.08 -4.46
C LYS A 24 8.04 0.69 -5.33
N LYS A 25 8.18 -0.61 -5.67
CA LYS A 25 9.22 -1.10 -6.58
C LYS A 25 8.99 -0.61 -8.00
N GLU A 26 7.78 -0.71 -8.53
CA GLU A 26 7.44 -0.26 -9.88
C GLU A 26 7.66 1.25 -10.04
N PHE A 27 7.27 2.03 -9.03
CA PHE A 27 7.53 3.47 -8.99
C PHE A 27 9.03 3.77 -8.98
N SER A 28 9.82 2.98 -8.25
CA SER A 28 11.29 3.11 -8.20
C SER A 28 12.01 2.62 -9.47
N LEU A 29 11.46 1.64 -10.18
CA LEU A 29 12.03 1.08 -11.41
C LEU A 29 11.75 1.96 -12.62
N SER A 30 10.53 2.52 -12.71
CA SER A 30 10.18 3.49 -13.75
C SER A 30 11.03 4.77 -13.70
N PHE A 31 11.54 5.15 -12.52
CA PHE A 31 12.56 6.20 -12.36
C PHE A 31 13.87 5.91 -13.11
N LYS A 32 14.20 4.64 -13.37
CA LYS A 32 15.52 4.25 -13.89
C LYS A 32 15.55 4.00 -15.40
N THR A 33 14.40 3.89 -16.07
CA THR A 33 14.34 3.39 -17.47
C THR A 33 13.77 4.37 -18.50
N GLY A 34 13.26 5.53 -18.09
CA GLY A 34 12.86 6.59 -19.01
C GLY A 34 13.70 7.83 -18.74
N PHE A 35 14.55 8.22 -19.67
CA PHE A 35 14.84 9.60 -20.09
C PHE A 35 16.14 9.60 -20.93
N GLY A 36 15.95 9.59 -22.25
CA GLY A 36 16.97 9.99 -23.21
C GLY A 36 16.91 11.50 -23.40
N ALA A 37 17.73 12.23 -22.67
CA ALA A 37 18.26 13.55 -23.03
C ALA A 37 19.30 13.95 -21.98
N ASP A 38 20.32 14.65 -22.44
CA ASP A 38 21.51 15.02 -21.67
C ASP A 38 21.12 15.97 -20.52
N GLY A 39 21.33 15.52 -19.28
CA GLY A 39 20.94 16.27 -18.08
C GLY A 39 21.43 15.59 -16.81
N ASN A 40 21.80 16.38 -15.81
CA ASN A 40 22.26 15.93 -14.51
C ASN A 40 21.17 15.06 -13.84
N ILE A 41 21.57 14.06 -13.04
CA ILE A 41 20.70 13.20 -12.22
C ILE A 41 19.64 14.01 -11.44
N GLN A 42 19.98 15.22 -10.98
CA GLN A 42 19.03 16.07 -10.25
C GLN A 42 17.91 16.65 -11.13
N ASP A 43 18.21 17.06 -12.35
CA ASP A 43 17.21 17.60 -13.28
C ASP A 43 16.23 16.51 -13.70
N ARG A 44 16.74 15.28 -13.89
CA ARG A 44 15.91 14.10 -14.20
C ARG A 44 14.97 13.71 -13.05
N ALA A 45 15.40 13.91 -11.80
CA ALA A 45 14.56 13.63 -10.64
C ALA A 45 13.43 14.65 -10.49
N MET A 46 13.72 15.94 -10.71
CA MET A 46 12.70 16.99 -10.68
C MET A 46 11.66 16.84 -11.80
N ASP A 47 12.08 16.56 -13.04
CA ASP A 47 11.15 16.34 -14.15
C ASP A 47 10.25 15.11 -13.92
N PHE A 48 10.80 14.05 -13.31
CA PHE A 48 10.01 12.87 -12.96
C PHE A 48 8.95 13.18 -11.90
N GLU A 49 9.32 13.85 -10.81
CA GLU A 49 8.36 14.26 -9.78
C GLU A 49 7.30 15.22 -10.32
N TYR A 50 7.68 16.11 -11.26
CA TYR A 50 6.75 17.05 -11.88
C TYR A 50 5.70 16.35 -12.78
N VAL A 51 6.09 15.30 -13.50
CA VAL A 51 5.19 14.58 -14.43
C VAL A 51 4.37 13.51 -13.73
N ARG A 52 4.94 12.76 -12.78
CA ARG A 52 4.30 11.60 -12.13
C ARG A 52 3.73 11.93 -10.75
N GLY A 53 4.18 13.01 -10.11
CA GLY A 53 3.86 13.32 -8.71
C GLY A 53 4.66 12.47 -7.72
N ALA A 54 4.48 12.73 -6.42
CA ALA A 54 5.10 11.93 -5.36
C ALA A 54 4.39 10.58 -5.19
N PHE A 55 5.13 9.50 -4.94
CA PHE A 55 4.59 8.15 -4.72
C PHE A 55 3.49 8.13 -3.66
N GLU A 56 3.69 8.85 -2.56
CA GLU A 56 2.79 8.95 -1.41
C GLU A 56 1.49 9.70 -1.75
N LYS A 57 1.47 10.47 -2.84
CA LYS A 57 0.29 11.19 -3.34
C LYS A 57 -0.47 10.37 -4.39
N ASN A 58 0.06 9.22 -4.82
CA ASN A 58 -0.61 8.40 -5.81
C ASN A 58 -1.95 7.87 -5.26
N PRO A 59 -3.09 8.09 -5.94
CA PRO A 59 -4.40 7.65 -5.46
C PRO A 59 -4.50 6.16 -5.17
N PHE A 60 -3.80 5.32 -5.94
CA PHE A 60 -3.73 3.88 -5.70
C PHE A 60 -3.00 3.58 -4.39
N VAL A 61 -1.85 4.22 -4.15
CA VAL A 61 -1.06 4.05 -2.92
C VAL A 61 -1.87 4.49 -1.69
N ILE A 62 -2.54 5.64 -1.78
CA ILE A 62 -3.41 6.15 -0.72
C ILE A 62 -4.56 5.17 -0.45
N ALA A 63 -5.21 4.67 -1.50
CA ALA A 63 -6.32 3.73 -1.37
C ALA A 63 -5.87 2.40 -0.73
N THR A 64 -4.73 1.86 -1.12
CA THR A 64 -4.16 0.63 -0.55
C THR A 64 -3.83 0.82 0.94
N LEU A 65 -3.16 1.92 1.31
CA LEU A 65 -2.87 2.23 2.70
C LEU A 65 -4.15 2.40 3.53
N LYS A 66 -5.17 3.07 2.97
CA LYS A 66 -6.45 3.24 3.65
C LYS A 66 -7.17 1.90 3.82
N HIS A 67 -7.10 1.02 2.83
CA HIS A 67 -7.70 -0.30 2.90
C HIS A 67 -7.05 -1.16 3.99
N ILE A 68 -5.71 -1.15 4.11
CA ILE A 68 -4.97 -1.81 5.21
C ILE A 68 -5.49 -1.35 6.56
N GLU A 69 -5.55 -0.02 6.78
CA GLU A 69 -6.02 0.58 8.03
C GLU A 69 -7.45 0.12 8.36
N VAL A 70 -8.37 0.25 7.41
CA VAL A 70 -9.78 -0.11 7.58
C VAL A 70 -9.95 -1.59 7.89
N LYS A 71 -9.17 -2.48 7.25
CA LYS A 71 -9.27 -3.93 7.46
C LYS A 71 -8.66 -4.38 8.78
N LYS A 72 -7.59 -3.74 9.25
CA LYS A 72 -7.06 -3.93 10.61
C LYS A 72 -8.14 -3.61 11.65
N VAL A 73 -8.72 -2.41 11.58
CA VAL A 73 -9.76 -1.95 12.51
C VAL A 73 -11.00 -2.84 12.47
N LEU A 74 -11.50 -3.19 11.28
CA LEU A 74 -12.68 -4.05 11.15
C LEU A 74 -12.43 -5.45 11.72
N GLY A 75 -11.26 -6.04 11.48
CA GLY A 75 -10.95 -7.36 12.02
C GLY A 75 -10.87 -7.35 13.55
N ASP A 76 -10.25 -6.34 14.15
CA ASP A 76 -10.17 -6.20 15.60
C ASP A 76 -11.54 -5.94 16.25
N GLU A 77 -12.39 -5.14 15.60
CA GLU A 77 -13.77 -4.89 16.02
C GLU A 77 -14.61 -6.17 16.00
N LEU A 78 -14.52 -6.95 14.92
CA LEU A 78 -15.26 -8.22 14.81
C LEU A 78 -14.80 -9.24 15.84
N ILE A 79 -13.50 -9.37 16.09
CA ILE A 79 -12.98 -10.25 17.15
C ILE A 79 -13.50 -9.80 18.51
N SER A 80 -13.48 -8.50 18.80
CA SER A 80 -13.97 -7.93 20.05
C SER A 80 -15.46 -8.23 20.29
N ARG A 81 -16.27 -8.25 19.23
CA ARG A 81 -17.69 -8.62 19.31
C ARG A 81 -17.94 -10.11 19.47
N LEU A 82 -17.05 -10.95 18.96
CA LEU A 82 -17.16 -12.41 19.03
C LEU A 82 -16.63 -12.99 20.34
N LEU A 83 -15.66 -12.33 20.98
CA LEU A 83 -15.03 -12.78 22.23
C LEU A 83 -16.05 -13.12 23.35
N PRO A 84 -17.06 -12.28 23.65
CA PRO A 84 -18.04 -12.59 24.69
C PRO A 84 -18.97 -13.76 24.35
N LEU A 85 -19.09 -14.13 23.07
CA LEU A 85 -19.98 -15.21 22.59
C LEU A 85 -19.32 -16.58 22.61
N THR A 86 -18.03 -16.62 22.93
CA THR A 86 -17.23 -17.86 23.05
C THR A 86 -16.97 -18.29 24.50
N LEU A 87 -17.57 -17.57 25.46
CA LEU A 87 -17.66 -17.92 26.89
C LEU A 87 -18.95 -18.71 27.15
#